data_AF-A0A7Y0XG09-F1
#
_entry.id   AF-A0A7Y0XG09-F1
#
_cell.length_a   1.000
_cell.length_b   1.000
_cell.length_c   1.000
_cell.angle_alpha   90.00
_cell.angle_beta   90.00
_cell.angle_gamma   90.00
#
_symmetry.space_group_name_H-M   'P 1'
#
loop_
_entity.id
_entity.type
_entity.pdbx_description
1 polymer ?
#
loop_
_entity_poly.entity_id
_entity_poly.type
_entity_poly.pdbx_seq_one_letter_code
_entity_poly.pdbx_strand_id
1 'polypeptide(L)'
;GPILLAQGAKTLWYQWQSWVYIFLFSLMTAFILGLIYNGIRTFADESLLKAKKELAKKTKEIENIKREYQGQVEKDIVNKHAKEAKRLNKKENEIYAIKQQTENKEVALQKQIRIVNHAHRRQNQQTQSKLGQRDRLSAEKKIMAEFLDEIDWKFTDGTKITYTALARLAKKHRGH
;
A
#
# COMPACT_ATOMS: atom_id res chain seq x y z
N GLY A 1 -32.93 20.46 121.16
CA GLY A 1 -33.01 19.32 120.23
C GLY A 1 -31.75 19.26 119.37
N PRO A 2 -30.75 18.45 119.72
CA PRO A 2 -29.49 18.34 118.96
C PRO A 2 -29.49 17.20 117.93
N ILE A 3 -30.58 16.43 117.84
CA ILE A 3 -30.65 15.19 117.05
C ILE A 3 -30.86 15.49 115.55
N LEU A 4 -31.52 16.59 115.19
CA LEU A 4 -31.79 16.97 113.79
C LEU A 4 -30.54 17.50 113.04
N LEU A 5 -29.65 18.23 113.72
CA LEU A 5 -28.41 18.75 113.11
C LEU A 5 -27.38 17.65 112.84
N ALA A 6 -27.29 16.65 113.72
CA ALA A 6 -26.38 15.52 113.55
C ALA A 6 -26.81 14.54 112.43
N GLN A 7 -28.11 14.45 112.15
CA GLN A 7 -28.65 13.62 111.06
C GLN A 7 -28.41 14.26 109.68
N GLY A 8 -28.53 15.59 109.59
CA GLY A 8 -28.23 16.36 108.37
C GLY A 8 -26.74 16.32 107.97
N ALA A 9 -25.82 16.35 108.95
CA ALA A 9 -24.38 16.25 108.68
C ALA A 9 -23.97 14.88 108.13
N LYS A 10 -24.58 13.80 108.61
CA LYS A 10 -24.32 12.43 108.11
C LYS A 10 -24.87 12.25 106.69
N THR A 11 -26.06 12.75 106.38
CA THR A 11 -26.63 12.67 105.02
C THR A 11 -25.86 13.52 104.02
N LEU A 12 -25.34 14.69 104.42
CA LEU A 12 -24.47 15.52 103.57
C LEU A 12 -23.14 14.82 103.23
N TRP A 13 -22.57 14.09 104.18
CA TRP A 13 -21.34 13.32 103.97
C TRP A 13 -21.53 12.19 102.96
N TYR A 14 -22.64 11.44 103.06
CA TYR A 14 -22.99 10.42 102.06
C TYR A 14 -23.26 11.01 100.67
N GLN A 15 -23.86 12.19 100.59
CA GLN A 15 -24.03 12.90 99.33
C GLN A 15 -22.69 13.30 98.73
N TRP A 16 -21.76 13.85 99.53
CA TRP A 16 -20.43 14.22 99.06
C TRP A 16 -19.62 13.00 98.57
N GLN A 17 -19.67 11.88 99.30
CA GLN A 17 -19.07 10.62 98.86
C GLN A 17 -19.68 10.13 97.53
N SER A 18 -21.00 10.23 97.38
CA SER A 18 -21.70 9.84 96.13
C SER A 18 -21.26 10.70 94.95
N TRP A 19 -21.10 12.02 95.14
CA TRP A 19 -20.56 12.91 94.11
C TRP A 19 -19.12 12.58 93.73
N VAL A 20 -18.27 12.23 94.71
CA VAL A 20 -16.89 11.79 94.45
C VAL A 20 -16.86 10.48 93.65
N TYR A 21 -17.73 9.51 93.97
CA TYR A 21 -17.83 8.27 93.19
C TYR A 21 -18.33 8.51 91.76
N ILE A 22 -19.34 9.35 91.57
CA ILE A 22 -19.84 9.72 90.24
C ILE A 22 -18.74 10.42 89.43
N PHE A 23 -17.99 11.34 90.06
CA PHE A 23 -16.88 12.02 89.43
C PHE A 23 -15.77 11.05 89.03
N LEU A 24 -15.34 10.17 89.93
CA LEU A 24 -14.32 9.15 89.65
C LEU A 24 -14.76 8.18 88.55
N PHE A 25 -16.03 7.75 88.56
CA PHE A 25 -16.59 6.91 87.51
C PHE A 25 -16.63 7.63 86.15
N SER A 26 -17.01 8.91 86.13
CA SER A 26 -17.00 9.72 84.91
C SER A 26 -15.57 9.91 84.36
N LEU A 27 -14.58 10.06 85.25
CA LEU A 27 -13.19 10.22 84.86
C LEU A 27 -12.61 8.90 84.33
N MET A 28 -12.92 7.78 84.96
CA MET A 28 -12.49 6.45 84.52
C MET A 28 -13.13 6.08 83.16
N THR A 29 -14.41 6.35 82.97
CA THR A 29 -15.09 6.10 81.68
C THR A 29 -14.57 7.00 80.57
N ALA A 30 -14.33 8.29 80.82
CA ALA A 30 -13.69 9.19 79.86
C ALA A 30 -12.28 8.74 79.47
N PHE A 31 -11.49 8.25 80.44
CA PHE A 31 -10.15 7.72 80.18
C PHE A 31 -10.18 6.47 79.30
N ILE A 32 -11.07 5.51 79.59
CA ILE A 32 -11.23 4.28 78.79
C ILE A 32 -11.67 4.61 77.36
N LEU A 33 -12.66 5.52 77.20
CA LEU A 33 -13.12 5.98 75.89
C LEU A 33 -11.99 6.66 75.11
N GLY A 34 -11.16 7.45 75.78
CA GLY A 34 -9.98 8.08 75.17
C GLY A 34 -8.95 7.07 74.66
N LEU A 35 -8.66 6.02 75.44
CA LEU A 35 -7.74 4.95 75.02
C LEU A 35 -8.28 4.16 73.83
N ILE A 36 -9.57 3.79 73.85
CA ILE A 36 -10.22 3.06 72.76
C ILE A 36 -10.23 3.91 71.48
N TYR A 37 -10.60 5.19 71.57
CA TYR A 37 -10.61 6.10 70.43
C TYR A 37 -9.21 6.25 69.81
N ASN A 38 -8.18 6.42 70.64
CA ASN A 38 -6.81 6.56 70.15
C ASN A 38 -6.30 5.26 69.51
N GLY A 39 -6.63 4.10 70.09
CA GLY A 39 -6.32 2.79 69.51
C GLY A 39 -6.97 2.59 68.14
N ILE A 40 -8.27 2.85 68.01
CA ILE A 40 -8.99 2.75 66.73
C ILE A 40 -8.39 3.71 65.69
N ARG A 41 -8.07 4.95 66.10
CA ARG A 41 -7.46 5.94 65.22
C ARG A 41 -6.09 5.48 64.70
N THR A 42 -5.22 5.00 65.58
CA THR A 42 -3.89 4.51 65.16
C THR A 42 -3.97 3.31 64.21
N PHE A 43 -4.90 2.39 64.45
CA PHE A 43 -5.11 1.24 63.56
C PHE A 43 -5.70 1.65 62.21
N ALA A 44 -6.64 2.60 62.20
CA ALA A 44 -7.20 3.17 60.99
C ALA A 44 -6.11 3.90 60.17
N ASP A 45 -5.26 4.69 60.82
CA ASP A 45 -4.15 5.38 60.17
C ASP A 45 -3.10 4.40 59.63
N GLU A 46 -2.78 3.33 60.36
CA GLU A 46 -1.82 2.32 59.92
C GLU A 46 -2.36 1.50 58.73
N SER A 47 -3.63 1.10 58.78
CA SER A 47 -4.29 0.38 57.68
C SER A 47 -4.41 1.25 56.42
N LEU A 48 -4.74 2.54 56.58
CA LEU A 48 -4.80 3.50 55.50
C LEU A 48 -3.41 3.76 54.90
N LEU A 49 -2.36 3.80 55.72
CA LEU A 49 -0.99 3.94 55.27
C LEU A 49 -0.48 2.69 54.53
N LYS A 50 -0.85 1.49 54.97
CA LYS A 50 -0.60 0.23 54.25
C LYS A 50 -1.31 0.21 52.90
N ALA A 51 -2.60 0.55 52.86
CA ALA A 51 -3.37 0.62 51.62
C ALA A 51 -2.77 1.64 50.63
N LYS A 52 -2.35 2.83 51.11
CA LYS A 52 -1.66 3.83 50.28
C LYS A 52 -0.34 3.30 49.72
N LYS A 53 0.47 2.61 50.52
CA LYS A 53 1.74 2.00 50.07
C LYS A 53 1.49 0.92 49.01
N GLU A 54 0.50 0.07 49.20
CA GLU A 54 0.14 -0.98 48.25
C GLU A 54 -0.38 -0.41 46.94
N LEU A 55 -1.26 0.60 47.01
CA LEU A 55 -1.71 1.36 45.84
C LEU A 55 -0.53 1.97 45.08
N ALA A 56 0.38 2.67 45.77
CA ALA A 56 1.56 3.26 45.14
C ALA A 56 2.45 2.20 44.47
N LYS A 57 2.58 1.00 45.06
CA LYS A 57 3.31 -0.11 44.46
C LYS A 57 2.63 -0.62 43.19
N LYS A 58 1.32 -0.88 43.24
CA LYS A 58 0.53 -1.32 42.08
C LYS A 58 0.53 -0.27 40.96
N THR A 59 0.45 1.02 41.29
CA THR A 59 0.55 2.09 40.29
C THR A 59 1.91 2.07 39.59
N LYS A 60 3.01 1.89 40.32
CA LYS A 60 4.35 1.77 39.71
C LYS A 60 4.49 0.52 38.83
N GLU A 61 3.95 -0.61 39.26
CA GLU A 61 3.95 -1.85 38.48
C GLU A 61 3.17 -1.67 37.16
N ILE A 62 1.98 -1.07 37.22
CA ILE A 62 1.17 -0.75 36.02
C ILE A 62 1.92 0.22 35.10
N GLU A 63 2.57 1.24 35.64
CA GLU A 63 3.33 2.20 34.84
C GLU A 63 4.52 1.54 34.13
N ASN A 64 5.24 0.65 34.81
CA ASN A 64 6.33 -0.12 34.20
C ASN A 64 5.82 -1.03 33.08
N ILE A 65 4.74 -1.77 33.31
CA ILE A 65 4.11 -2.62 32.28
C ILE A 65 3.67 -1.77 31.08
N LYS A 66 3.07 -0.60 31.33
CA LYS A 66 2.65 0.31 30.26
C LYS A 66 3.84 0.78 29.43
N ARG A 67 4.95 1.18 30.06
CA ARG A 67 6.17 1.59 29.35
C ARG A 67 6.79 0.45 28.54
N GLU A 68 6.83 -0.75 29.11
CA GLU A 68 7.34 -1.93 28.41
C GLU A 68 6.48 -2.27 27.19
N TYR A 69 5.16 -2.29 27.36
CA TYR A 69 4.23 -2.52 26.26
C TYR A 69 4.34 -1.45 25.16
N GLN A 70 4.42 -0.18 25.53
CA GLN A 70 4.65 0.91 24.57
C GLN A 70 5.95 0.72 23.79
N GLY A 71 7.05 0.38 24.48
CA GLY A 71 8.34 0.14 23.83
C GLY A 71 8.32 -1.08 22.89
N GLN A 72 7.58 -2.14 23.23
CA GLN A 72 7.40 -3.30 22.34
C GLN A 72 6.57 -2.93 21.10
N VAL A 73 5.44 -2.24 21.30
CA VAL A 73 4.56 -1.81 20.20
C VAL A 73 5.29 -0.87 19.25
N GLU A 74 6.04 0.11 19.77
CA GLU A 74 6.85 1.01 18.93
C GLU A 74 7.88 0.23 18.11
N LYS A 75 8.62 -0.69 18.73
CA LYS A 75 9.58 -1.55 18.00
C LYS A 75 8.90 -2.40 16.93
N ASP A 76 7.76 -2.99 17.23
CA ASP A 76 7.03 -3.83 16.28
C ASP A 76 6.46 -3.03 15.12
N ILE A 77 5.90 -1.85 15.38
CA ILE A 77 5.38 -0.93 14.36
C ILE A 77 6.53 -0.47 13.47
N VAL A 78 7.64 0.00 14.05
CA VAL A 78 8.83 0.44 13.29
C VAL A 78 9.39 -0.71 12.44
N ASN A 79 9.48 -1.92 13.00
CA ASN A 79 9.95 -3.09 12.26
C ASN A 79 9.01 -3.51 11.13
N LYS A 80 7.69 -3.44 11.34
CA LYS A 80 6.70 -3.71 10.29
C LYS A 80 6.81 -2.69 9.16
N HIS A 81 6.84 -1.40 9.48
CA HIS A 81 7.01 -0.35 8.46
C HIS A 81 8.34 -0.46 7.73
N ALA A 82 9.44 -0.76 8.43
CA ALA A 82 10.73 -0.97 7.79
C ALA A 82 10.72 -2.17 6.82
N LYS A 83 10.05 -3.27 7.19
CA LYS A 83 9.87 -4.44 6.30
C LYS A 83 9.01 -4.11 5.10
N GLU A 84 7.91 -3.37 5.29
CA GLU A 84 7.03 -2.93 4.20
C GLU A 84 7.75 -1.98 3.25
N ALA A 85 8.49 -0.99 3.77
CA ALA A 85 9.30 -0.07 2.98
C ALA A 85 10.34 -0.82 2.13
N LYS A 86 11.03 -1.82 2.69
CA LYS A 86 11.95 -2.68 1.91
C LYS A 86 11.24 -3.46 0.80
N ARG A 87 10.04 -3.98 1.08
CA ARG A 87 9.23 -4.70 0.08
C ARG A 87 8.76 -3.77 -1.05
N LEU A 88 8.32 -2.57 -0.71
CA LEU A 88 7.88 -1.57 -1.68
C LEU A 88 9.04 -1.11 -2.56
N ASN A 89 10.19 -0.78 -1.96
CA ASN A 89 11.39 -0.39 -2.71
C ASN A 89 11.85 -1.53 -3.66
N LYS A 90 11.80 -2.78 -3.22
CA LYS A 90 12.09 -3.93 -4.11
C LYS A 90 11.13 -3.98 -5.31
N LYS A 91 9.82 -3.85 -5.09
CA LYS A 91 8.82 -3.82 -6.16
C LYS A 91 9.01 -2.64 -7.10
N GLU A 92 9.35 -1.47 -6.56
CA GLU A 92 9.62 -0.27 -7.36
C GLU A 92 10.81 -0.46 -8.30
N ASN A 93 11.90 -1.07 -7.81
CA ASN A 93 13.06 -1.41 -8.63
C ASN A 93 12.73 -2.44 -9.72
N GLU A 94 11.89 -3.44 -9.40
CA GLU A 94 11.41 -4.42 -10.39
C GLU A 94 10.57 -3.74 -11.48
N ILE A 95 9.67 -2.83 -11.11
CA ILE A 95 8.87 -2.03 -12.07
C ILE A 95 9.77 -1.17 -12.94
N TYR A 96 10.78 -0.51 -12.36
CA TYR A 96 11.74 0.30 -13.12
C TYR A 96 12.49 -0.54 -14.14
N ALA A 97 12.96 -1.73 -13.76
CA ALA A 97 13.63 -2.65 -14.68
C ALA A 97 12.71 -3.12 -15.81
N ILE A 98 11.44 -3.45 -15.50
CA ILE A 98 10.44 -3.83 -16.51
C ILE A 98 10.15 -2.67 -17.47
N LYS A 99 10.03 -1.45 -16.95
CA LYS A 99 9.82 -0.24 -17.75
C LYS A 99 10.97 -0.04 -18.74
N GLN A 100 12.20 -0.12 -18.25
CA GLN A 100 13.39 0.03 -19.10
C GLN A 100 13.49 -1.06 -20.16
N GLN A 101 13.16 -2.32 -19.82
CA GLN A 101 13.11 -3.40 -20.80
C GLN A 101 12.03 -3.18 -21.86
N THR A 102 10.87 -2.68 -21.46
CA THR A 102 9.76 -2.37 -22.36
C THR A 102 10.13 -1.24 -23.32
N GLU A 103 10.69 -0.14 -22.82
CA GLU A 103 11.16 0.98 -23.64
C GLU A 103 12.22 0.52 -24.65
N ASN A 104 13.18 -0.31 -24.23
CA ASN A 104 14.20 -0.86 -25.13
C ASN A 104 13.59 -1.74 -26.24
N LYS A 105 12.59 -2.57 -25.90
CA LYS A 105 11.86 -3.40 -26.88
C LYS A 105 11.05 -2.53 -27.84
N GLU A 106 10.39 -1.49 -27.36
CA GLU A 106 9.65 -0.54 -28.22
C GLU A 106 10.57 0.16 -29.21
N VAL A 107 11.74 0.65 -28.76
CA VAL A 107 12.74 1.26 -29.66
C VAL A 107 13.24 0.26 -30.69
N ALA A 108 13.50 -0.99 -30.30
CA ALA A 108 13.92 -2.04 -31.22
C ALA A 108 12.82 -2.37 -32.26
N LEU A 109 11.57 -2.49 -31.83
CA LEU A 109 10.41 -2.72 -32.70
C LEU A 109 10.20 -1.55 -33.66
N GLN A 110 10.28 -0.30 -33.20
CA GLN A 110 10.17 0.87 -34.07
C GLN A 110 11.27 0.89 -35.15
N LYS A 111 12.51 0.50 -34.82
CA LYS A 111 13.58 0.36 -35.81
C LYS A 111 13.26 -0.71 -36.84
N GLN A 112 12.76 -1.87 -36.42
CA GLN A 112 12.36 -2.93 -37.35
C GLN A 112 11.21 -2.50 -38.26
N ILE A 113 10.17 -1.88 -37.71
CA ILE A 113 9.03 -1.33 -38.47
C ILE A 113 9.53 -0.34 -39.52
N ARG A 114 10.47 0.54 -39.17
CA ARG A 114 11.06 1.50 -40.11
C ARG A 114 11.76 0.81 -41.28
N ILE A 115 12.53 -0.25 -41.01
CA ILE A 115 13.23 -1.04 -42.05
C ILE A 115 12.22 -1.74 -42.95
N VAL A 116 11.24 -2.43 -42.37
CA VAL A 116 10.20 -3.16 -43.11
C VAL A 116 9.39 -2.19 -43.98
N ASN A 117 8.96 -1.06 -43.44
CA ASN A 117 8.23 -0.04 -44.20
C ASN A 117 9.05 0.49 -45.38
N HIS A 118 10.36 0.71 -45.19
CA HIS A 118 11.23 1.15 -46.27
C HIS A 118 11.40 0.08 -47.35
N ALA A 119 11.59 -1.18 -46.95
CA ALA A 119 11.65 -2.32 -47.88
C ALA A 119 10.34 -2.47 -48.67
N HIS A 120 9.20 -2.38 -47.99
CA HIS A 120 7.88 -2.46 -48.61
C HIS A 120 7.64 -1.32 -49.60
N ARG A 121 8.03 -0.08 -49.26
CA ARG A 121 7.97 1.05 -50.20
C ARG A 121 8.80 0.83 -51.45
N ARG A 122 10.05 0.34 -51.30
CA ARG A 122 10.90 0.01 -52.45
C ARG A 122 10.28 -1.08 -53.32
N GLN A 123 9.74 -2.13 -52.71
CA GLN A 123 9.07 -3.21 -53.43
C GLN A 123 7.86 -2.67 -54.20
N ASN A 124 7.02 -1.85 -53.57
CA ASN A 124 5.86 -1.25 -54.24
C ASN A 124 6.28 -0.35 -55.41
N GLN A 125 7.31 0.48 -55.26
CA GLN A 125 7.83 1.30 -56.36
C GLN A 125 8.32 0.43 -57.53
N GLN A 126 9.06 -0.64 -57.26
CA GLN A 126 9.51 -1.56 -58.31
C GLN A 126 8.33 -2.26 -59.00
N THR A 127 7.34 -2.71 -58.24
CA THR A 127 6.13 -3.33 -58.78
C THR A 127 5.36 -2.36 -59.67
N GLN A 128 5.14 -1.13 -59.20
CA GLN A 128 4.48 -0.08 -59.98
C GLN A 128 5.26 0.28 -61.25
N SER A 129 6.59 0.36 -61.17
CA SER A 129 7.43 0.59 -62.36
C SER A 129 7.30 -0.55 -63.37
N LYS A 130 7.29 -1.81 -62.93
CA LYS A 130 7.11 -2.98 -63.81
C LYS A 130 5.72 -3.02 -64.44
N LEU A 131 4.68 -2.71 -63.65
CA LEU A 131 3.31 -2.60 -64.16
C LEU A 131 3.20 -1.49 -65.22
N GLY A 132 3.76 -0.30 -64.95
CA GLY A 132 3.80 0.78 -65.93
C GLY A 132 4.56 0.42 -67.22
N GLN A 133 5.69 -0.29 -67.12
CA GLN A 133 6.40 -0.80 -68.30
C GLN A 133 5.57 -1.82 -69.08
N ARG A 134 4.92 -2.76 -68.38
CA ARG A 134 4.03 -3.75 -68.99
C ARG A 134 2.88 -3.07 -69.73
N ASP A 135 2.26 -2.06 -69.13
CA ASP A 135 1.12 -1.37 -69.70
C ASP A 135 1.53 -0.54 -70.93
N ARG A 136 2.71 0.12 -70.89
CA ARG A 136 3.31 0.78 -72.07
C ARG A 136 3.59 -0.20 -73.21
N LEU A 137 4.25 -1.32 -72.92
CA LEU A 137 4.52 -2.37 -73.91
C LEU A 137 3.23 -2.96 -74.50
N SER A 138 2.19 -3.11 -73.66
CA SER A 138 0.88 -3.56 -74.13
C SER A 138 0.22 -2.55 -75.07
N ALA A 139 0.34 -1.25 -74.78
CA ALA A 139 -0.18 -0.19 -75.64
C ALA A 139 0.59 -0.10 -76.96
N GLU A 140 1.92 -0.14 -76.94
CA GLU A 140 2.76 -0.17 -78.16
C GLU A 140 2.44 -1.39 -79.03
N LYS A 141 2.31 -2.57 -78.42
CA LYS A 141 1.90 -3.79 -79.13
C LYS A 141 0.53 -3.62 -79.79
N LYS A 142 -0.43 -2.98 -79.10
CA LYS A 142 -1.77 -2.72 -79.64
C LYS A 142 -1.69 -1.80 -80.86
N ILE A 143 -0.97 -0.68 -80.77
CA ILE A 143 -0.77 0.26 -81.89
C ILE A 143 -0.12 -0.45 -83.08
N MET A 144 0.92 -1.24 -82.85
CA MET A 144 1.61 -1.98 -83.92
C MET A 144 0.71 -3.04 -84.56
N ALA A 145 -0.13 -3.72 -83.77
CA ALA A 145 -1.10 -4.66 -84.29
C ALA A 145 -2.17 -3.97 -85.14
N GLU A 146 -2.74 -2.85 -84.66
CA GLU A 146 -3.70 -2.03 -85.40
C GLU A 146 -3.12 -1.52 -86.71
N PHE A 147 -1.90 -0.98 -86.69
CA PHE A 147 -1.20 -0.53 -87.90
C PHE A 147 -1.00 -1.66 -88.92
N LEU A 148 -0.53 -2.83 -88.48
CA LEU A 148 -0.34 -4.00 -89.35
C LEU A 148 -1.66 -4.54 -89.92
N ASP A 149 -2.76 -4.40 -89.18
CA ASP A 149 -4.09 -4.78 -89.65
C ASP A 149 -4.65 -3.77 -90.67
N GLU A 150 -4.32 -2.48 -90.56
CA GLU A 150 -4.74 -1.44 -91.50
C GLU A 150 -4.01 -1.49 -92.85
N ILE A 151 -2.72 -1.85 -92.85
CA ILE A 151 -1.93 -1.95 -94.09
C ILE A 151 -2.10 -3.32 -94.77
N ASP A 152 -2.18 -3.36 -96.10
CA ASP A 152 -2.26 -4.62 -96.88
C ASP A 152 -0.87 -5.24 -97.12
N TRP A 153 -0.04 -5.31 -96.08
CA TRP A 153 1.31 -5.87 -96.18
C TRP A 153 1.24 -7.41 -96.12
N LYS A 154 1.79 -8.08 -97.13
CA LYS A 154 1.78 -9.54 -97.29
C LYS A 154 3.20 -10.10 -97.33
N PHE A 155 3.38 -11.32 -96.82
CA PHE A 155 4.62 -12.08 -96.98
C PHE A 155 4.78 -12.53 -98.44
N THR A 156 5.96 -13.03 -98.81
CA THR A 156 6.28 -13.51 -100.17
C THR A 156 5.40 -14.67 -100.64
N ASP A 157 4.72 -15.34 -99.72
CA ASP A 157 3.76 -16.43 -99.97
C ASP A 157 2.30 -15.94 -100.11
N GLY A 158 2.07 -14.62 -100.06
CA GLY A 158 0.74 -14.01 -100.18
C GLY A 158 -0.07 -13.93 -98.89
N THR A 159 0.43 -14.46 -97.76
CA THR A 159 -0.26 -14.39 -96.48
C THR A 159 -0.15 -13.00 -95.85
N LYS A 160 -1.24 -12.49 -95.26
CA LYS A 160 -1.25 -11.15 -94.63
C LYS A 160 -0.35 -11.14 -93.39
N ILE A 161 0.50 -10.13 -93.30
CA ILE A 161 1.40 -9.95 -92.17
C ILE A 161 0.58 -9.46 -90.96
N THR A 162 0.55 -10.27 -89.91
CA THR A 162 -0.06 -9.91 -88.62
C THR A 162 1.00 -9.87 -87.54
N TYR A 163 0.73 -9.13 -86.46
CA TYR A 163 1.66 -9.02 -85.31
C TYR A 163 2.05 -10.40 -84.74
N THR A 164 1.10 -11.34 -84.71
CA THR A 164 1.33 -12.71 -84.21
C THR A 164 2.22 -13.54 -85.14
N ALA A 165 2.06 -13.38 -86.46
CA ALA A 165 2.91 -14.03 -87.46
C ALA A 165 4.36 -13.52 -87.37
N LEU A 166 4.56 -12.19 -87.27
CA LEU A 166 5.88 -11.58 -87.06
C LEU A 166 6.53 -12.03 -85.75
N ALA A 167 5.78 -12.06 -84.65
CA ALA A 167 6.29 -12.53 -83.36
C ALA A 167 6.73 -14.01 -83.39
N ARG A 168 6.00 -14.86 -84.13
CA ARG A 168 6.35 -16.27 -84.32
C ARG A 168 7.61 -16.45 -85.16
N LEU A 169 7.76 -15.66 -86.22
CA LEU A 169 8.96 -15.66 -87.07
C LEU A 169 10.19 -15.18 -86.29
N ALA A 170 10.05 -14.09 -85.53
CA ALA A 170 11.12 -13.57 -84.68
C ALA A 170 11.57 -14.58 -83.61
N LYS A 171 10.62 -15.27 -82.96
CA LYS A 171 10.96 -16.35 -82.00
C LYS A 171 11.71 -17.51 -82.67
N LYS A 172 11.32 -17.89 -83.88
CA LYS A 172 11.98 -18.94 -84.66
C LYS A 172 13.44 -18.56 -85.00
N HIS A 173 13.69 -17.28 -85.31
CA HIS A 173 15.05 -16.78 -85.54
C HIS A 173 15.89 -16.61 -84.27
N ARG A 174 15.27 -16.31 -83.11
CA ARG A 174 15.98 -16.11 -81.83
C ARG A 174 16.27 -17.41 -81.07
N GLY A 175 15.59 -18.49 -81.41
CA GLY A 175 15.80 -19.83 -80.84
C GLY A 175 16.82 -20.68 -81.59
N HIS A 176 17.52 -20.10 -82.57
CA HIS A 176 18.68 -20.64 -83.27
C HIS A 176 19.94 -19.90 -82.84
#